data_AF-A0A164MEX5-F1
#
_entry.id   AF-A0A164MEX5-F1
#
_cell.length_a   1.000
_cell.length_b   1.000
_cell.length_c   1.000
_cell.angle_alpha   90.00
_cell.angle_beta   90.00
_cell.angle_gamma   90.00
#
_symmetry.space_group_name_H-M   'P 1'
#
loop_
_entity.id
_entity.type
_entity.pdbx_description
1 polymer ?
#
loop_
_entity_poly.entity_id
_entity_poly.type
_entity_poly.pdbx_seq_one_letter_code
_entity_poly.pdbx_strand_id
1 'polypeptide(L)'
;MSKSVIIAEKPSVARDIARVLKCDKKGNGYLEGSKYIVTWALGHLVTLADPESYDVKYKKWNLEDLPMLPERLKLTVIKQTGKQFNAVKSQLLRKDVNDIIVATDADLSL
;
A
#
# COMPACT_ATOMS: atom_id res chain seq x y z
N MET A 1 17.85 4.71 17.30
CA MET A 1 16.59 5.35 17.74
C MET A 1 15.49 4.78 16.88
N SER A 2 14.41 4.29 17.50
CA SER A 2 13.26 3.76 16.77
C SER A 2 12.47 4.89 16.11
N LYS A 3 11.84 4.57 14.98
CA LYS A 3 11.00 5.47 14.19
C LYS A 3 9.61 4.88 14.02
N SER A 4 8.66 5.75 13.72
CA SER A 4 7.30 5.37 13.33
C SER A 4 7.07 5.71 11.87
N VAL A 5 6.45 4.80 11.12
CA VAL A 5 6.06 5.03 9.73
C VAL A 5 4.61 5.50 9.70
N ILE A 6 4.35 6.61 9.01
CA ILE A 6 2.99 7.13 8.76
C ILE A 6 2.65 6.86 7.30
N ILE A 7 1.53 6.18 7.04
CA ILE A 7 1.04 5.90 5.69
C ILE A 7 -0.20 6.77 5.44
N ALA A 8 -0.10 7.74 4.53
CA ALA A 8 -1.25 8.51 4.06
C ALA A 8 -1.88 7.88 2.81
N GLU A 9 -3.08 8.31 2.41
CA GLU A 9 -3.73 7.80 1.19
C GLU A 9 -3.10 8.37 -0.10
N LYS A 10 -2.63 9.61 -0.06
CA LYS A 10 -2.18 10.34 -1.24
C LYS A 10 -0.98 11.26 -0.94
N PRO A 11 -0.17 11.61 -1.96
CA PRO A 11 1.07 12.37 -1.75
C PRO A 11 0.86 13.77 -1.15
N SER A 12 -0.28 14.41 -1.40
CA SER A 12 -0.59 15.73 -0.86
C SER A 12 -0.72 15.69 0.67
N VAL A 13 -1.51 14.77 1.19
CA VAL A 13 -1.71 14.58 2.64
C VAL A 13 -0.39 14.23 3.33
N ALA A 14 0.41 13.33 2.74
CA ALA A 14 1.73 13.01 3.27
C ALA A 14 2.67 14.22 3.34
N ARG A 15 2.62 15.14 2.36
CA ARG A 15 3.43 16.36 2.38
C ARG A 15 3.00 17.31 3.51
N ASP A 16 1.72 17.42 3.79
CA ASP A 16 1.23 18.27 4.87
C ASP A 16 1.59 17.69 6.24
N ILE A 17 1.44 16.37 6.42
CA ILE A 17 1.89 15.67 7.64
C ILE A 17 3.41 15.85 7.84
N ALA A 18 4.20 15.60 6.79
CA ALA A 18 5.65 15.74 6.83
C ALA A 18 6.11 17.16 7.18
N ARG A 19 5.40 18.19 6.70
CA ARG A 19 5.68 19.59 7.03
C ARG A 19 5.56 19.85 8.54
N VAL A 20 4.47 19.39 9.16
CA VAL A 20 4.22 19.57 10.60
C VAL A 20 5.23 18.78 11.44
N LEU A 21 5.57 17.56 11.00
CA LEU A 21 6.49 16.67 11.69
C LEU A 21 7.97 16.94 11.38
N LYS A 22 8.29 17.99 10.62
CA LYS A 22 9.66 18.36 10.22
C LYS A 22 10.42 17.21 9.55
N CYS A 23 9.74 16.49 8.66
CA CYS A 23 10.32 15.45 7.82
C CYS A 23 10.80 16.09 6.51
N ASP A 24 12.04 16.58 6.53
CA ASP A 24 12.67 17.37 5.47
C ASP A 24 13.44 16.53 4.45
N LYS A 25 13.90 15.33 4.84
CA LYS A 25 14.66 14.44 3.96
C LYS A 25 13.73 13.75 2.96
N LYS A 26 13.94 14.02 1.68
CA LYS A 26 13.16 13.40 0.60
C LYS A 26 13.79 12.10 0.16
N GLY A 27 12.99 11.04 0.14
CA GLY A 27 13.32 9.74 -0.44
C GLY A 27 12.42 9.39 -1.62
N ASN A 28 12.69 8.26 -2.26
CA ASN A 28 11.84 7.75 -3.34
C ASN A 28 10.55 7.17 -2.73
N GLY A 29 9.47 7.96 -2.73
CA GLY A 29 8.15 7.56 -2.23
C GLY A 29 7.93 7.77 -0.72
N TYR A 30 8.80 8.53 -0.05
CA TYR A 30 8.65 8.89 1.36
C TYR A 30 9.39 10.18 1.72
N LEU A 31 9.09 10.71 2.90
CA LEU A 31 9.72 11.86 3.55
C LEU A 31 10.16 11.42 4.94
N GLU A 32 11.37 11.75 5.35
CA GLU A 32 11.95 11.26 6.61
C GLU A 32 12.41 12.42 7.49
N GLY A 33 12.08 12.32 8.78
CA GLY A 33 12.57 13.18 9.83
C GLY A 33 13.36 12.40 10.88
N SER A 34 13.56 13.01 12.05
CA SER A 34 14.30 12.37 13.14
C SER A 34 13.56 11.16 13.72
N LYS A 35 12.24 11.28 13.92
CA LYS A 35 11.38 10.27 14.57
C LYS A 35 10.37 9.60 13.64
N TYR A 36 10.02 10.27 12.53
CA TYR A 36 8.93 9.83 11.64
C TYR A 36 9.43 9.60 10.23
N ILE A 37 8.81 8.64 9.56
CA ILE A 37 8.93 8.40 8.12
C ILE A 37 7.51 8.50 7.56
N VAL A 38 7.24 9.51 6.74
CA VAL A 38 5.93 9.71 6.12
C VAL A 38 5.97 9.17 4.70
N THR A 39 5.15 8.17 4.42
CA THR A 39 4.92 7.61 3.08
C THR A 39 3.44 7.71 2.73
N TRP A 40 3.08 7.31 1.51
CA TRP A 40 1.71 7.39 1.02
C TRP A 40 1.39 6.24 0.09
N ALA A 41 0.10 5.92 0.02
CA ALA A 41 -0.48 5.15 -1.04
C ALA A 41 -0.77 6.04 -2.27
N LEU A 42 -1.20 5.43 -3.37
CA LEU A 42 -1.70 6.11 -4.55
C LEU A 42 -3.08 5.53 -4.86
N GLY A 43 -4.02 5.71 -3.92
CA GLY A 43 -5.21 4.85 -3.82
C GLY A 43 -4.82 3.42 -3.41
N HIS A 44 -5.47 2.41 -3.96
CA HIS A 44 -5.11 1.02 -3.69
C HIS A 44 -3.75 0.65 -4.29
N LEU A 45 -2.90 -0.01 -3.50
CA LEU A 45 -1.61 -0.55 -3.96
C LEU A 45 -1.71 -2.01 -4.43
N VAL A 46 -2.77 -2.69 -3.99
CA VAL A 46 -3.08 -4.08 -4.30
C VAL A 46 -4.55 -4.18 -4.71
N THR A 47 -4.86 -5.17 -5.53
CA THR A 47 -6.23 -5.50 -5.96
C THR A 47 -6.46 -6.99 -5.78
N LEU A 48 -7.72 -7.45 -5.89
CA LEU A 48 -8.02 -8.87 -5.96
C LEU A 48 -7.31 -9.49 -7.17
N ALA A 49 -6.78 -10.69 -7.00
CA ALA A 49 -6.20 -11.44 -8.10
C ALA A 49 -7.29 -11.82 -9.12
N ASP A 50 -6.92 -11.85 -10.40
CA ASP A 50 -7.80 -12.29 -11.47
C ASP A 50 -8.16 -13.78 -11.32
N PRO A 51 -9.32 -14.24 -11.84
CA PRO A 51 -9.74 -15.65 -11.78
C PRO A 51 -8.64 -16.63 -12.25
N GLU A 52 -7.91 -16.30 -13.31
CA GLU A 52 -6.82 -17.12 -13.85
C GLU A 52 -5.65 -17.32 -12.86
N SER A 53 -5.52 -16.48 -11.83
CA SER A 53 -4.53 -16.62 -10.75
C SER A 53 -4.95 -17.65 -9.69
N TYR A 54 -6.20 -18.10 -9.71
CA TYR A 54 -6.71 -19.17 -8.84
C TYR A 54 -6.62 -20.53 -9.52
N ASP A 55 -7.03 -20.60 -10.78
CA ASP A 55 -6.97 -21.83 -11.59
C ASP A 55 -6.82 -21.45 -13.07
N VAL A 56 -5.93 -22.14 -13.79
CA VAL A 56 -5.68 -21.93 -15.22
C VAL A 56 -6.96 -22.14 -16.04
N LYS A 57 -7.89 -22.99 -15.57
CA LYS A 57 -9.17 -23.20 -16.25
C LYS A 57 -10.01 -21.92 -16.36
N TYR A 58 -9.91 -21.01 -15.37
CA TYR A 58 -10.64 -19.74 -15.35
C TYR A 58 -10.10 -18.69 -16.32
N LYS A 59 -9.03 -19.00 -17.06
CA LYS A 59 -8.57 -18.18 -18.17
C LYS A 59 -9.60 -18.13 -19.30
N LYS A 60 -10.41 -19.19 -19.46
CA LYS A 60 -11.56 -19.20 -20.36
C LYS A 60 -12.83 -19.08 -19.54
N TRP A 61 -13.76 -18.27 -20.05
CA TRP A 61 -15.05 -18.04 -19.41
C TRP A 61 -16.04 -19.10 -19.89
N ASN A 62 -16.42 -20.01 -18.99
CA ASN A 62 -17.48 -20.99 -19.23
C ASN A 62 -18.58 -20.82 -18.17
N LEU A 63 -19.84 -21.04 -18.57
CA LEU A 63 -20.97 -20.98 -17.66
C LEU A 63 -20.92 -22.08 -16.58
N GLU A 64 -20.35 -23.24 -16.91
CA GLU A 64 -20.22 -24.40 -16.01
C GLU A 64 -19.25 -24.17 -14.85
N ASP A 65 -18.32 -23.21 -15.01
CA ASP A 65 -17.32 -22.85 -13.99
C ASP A 65 -17.86 -21.82 -12.98
N LEU A 66 -19.11 -21.37 -13.13
CA LEU A 66 -19.74 -20.39 -12.25
C LEU A 66 -20.55 -21.07 -11.13
N PRO A 67 -20.54 -20.51 -9.90
CA PRO A 67 -19.79 -19.33 -9.49
C PRO A 67 -18.33 -19.64 -9.11
N MET A 68 -17.40 -18.75 -9.49
CA MET A 68 -15.99 -18.85 -9.10
C MET A 68 -15.80 -18.32 -7.67
N LEU A 69 -15.93 -19.20 -6.67
CA LEU A 69 -15.81 -18.85 -5.26
C LEU A 69 -14.49 -19.40 -4.69
N PRO A 70 -13.40 -18.61 -4.67
CA PRO A 70 -12.14 -19.05 -4.08
C PRO A 70 -12.28 -19.15 -2.54
N GLU A 71 -11.65 -20.18 -1.95
CA GLU A 71 -11.63 -20.36 -0.49
C GLU A 71 -10.96 -19.16 0.22
N ARG A 72 -9.98 -18.54 -0.43
CA ARG A 72 -9.29 -17.33 0.05
C ARG A 72 -9.11 -16.33 -1.07
N LEU A 73 -9.48 -15.08 -0.81
CA LEU A 73 -9.20 -13.97 -1.73
C LEU A 73 -7.70 -13.68 -1.75
N LYS A 74 -7.08 -13.85 -2.92
CA LYS A 74 -5.67 -13.49 -3.15
C LYS A 74 -5.60 -12.01 -3.54
N LEU A 75 -4.58 -11.32 -3.05
CA LEU A 75 -4.25 -9.96 -3.44
C LEU A 75 -3.04 -9.96 -4.36
N THR A 76 -3.06 -9.12 -5.39
CA THR A 76 -1.94 -8.88 -6.30
C THR A 76 -1.60 -7.40 -6.34
N VAL A 77 -0.32 -7.09 -6.56
CA VAL A 77 0.14 -5.70 -6.66
C VAL A 77 -0.31 -5.11 -7.99
N ILE A 78 -0.91 -3.92 -7.94
CA ILE A 78 -1.31 -3.20 -9.15
C ILE A 78 -0.03 -2.73 -9.86
N LYS A 79 0.14 -3.11 -11.14
CA LYS A 79 1.37 -2.83 -11.89
C LYS A 79 1.74 -1.35 -11.90
N GLN A 80 0.75 -0.47 -12.05
CA GLN A 80 0.90 0.98 -12.11
C GLN A 80 1.41 1.57 -10.79
N THR A 81 1.00 1.02 -9.64
CA THR A 81 1.39 1.50 -8.31
C THR A 81 2.53 0.68 -7.71
N GLY A 82 3.05 -0.33 -8.42
CA GLY A 82 4.07 -1.26 -7.92
C GLY A 82 5.36 -0.58 -7.44
N LYS A 83 5.79 0.53 -8.06
CA LYS A 83 6.92 1.32 -7.57
C LYS A 83 6.66 1.88 -6.17
N GLN A 84 5.47 2.44 -5.94
CA GLN A 84 5.07 2.99 -4.65
C GLN A 84 4.84 1.89 -3.61
N PHE A 85 4.24 0.77 -4.00
CA PHE A 85 4.12 -0.41 -3.14
C PHE A 85 5.49 -0.85 -2.58
N ASN A 86 6.50 -0.95 -3.45
CA ASN A 86 7.85 -1.31 -3.02
C ASN A 86 8.48 -0.25 -2.10
N ALA A 87 8.23 1.04 -2.36
CA ALA A 87 8.69 2.11 -1.48
C ALA A 87 8.09 2.00 -0.08
N VAL A 88 6.76 1.83 0.01
CA VAL A 88 6.03 1.64 1.27
C VAL A 88 6.53 0.39 1.98
N LYS A 89 6.58 -0.76 1.29
CA LYS A 89 7.09 -2.03 1.84
C LYS A 89 8.49 -1.87 2.42
N SER A 90 9.36 -1.15 1.71
CA SER A 90 10.74 -0.92 2.16
C SER A 90 10.78 -0.09 3.44
N GLN A 91 9.92 0.92 3.60
CA GLN A 91 9.85 1.71 4.83
C GLN A 91 9.26 0.92 6.00
N LEU A 92 8.23 0.10 5.76
CA LEU A 92 7.60 -0.70 6.80
C LEU A 92 8.51 -1.82 7.33
N LEU A 93 9.37 -2.37 6.49
CA LEU A 93 10.29 -3.47 6.85
C LEU A 93 11.67 -2.99 7.31
N ARG A 94 11.86 -1.68 7.49
CA ARG A 94 13.10 -1.13 8.02
C ARG A 94 13.32 -1.61 9.45
N LYS A 95 14.57 -1.97 9.77
CA LYS A 95 14.95 -2.49 11.10
C LYS A 95 14.81 -1.45 12.21
N ASP A 96 14.80 -0.16 11.87
CA ASP A 96 14.65 0.94 12.83
C ASP A 96 13.19 1.40 13.00
N VAL A 97 12.21 0.69 12.42
CA VAL A 97 10.78 1.00 12.53
C VAL A 97 10.11 0.06 13.52
N ASN A 98 9.41 0.63 14.50
CA ASN A 98 8.68 -0.14 15.51
C ASN A 98 7.16 0.03 15.41
N ASP A 99 6.70 1.17 14.89
CA ASP A 99 5.28 1.52 14.85
C ASP A 99 4.85 1.88 13.44
N ILE A 100 3.62 1.50 13.11
CA ILE A 100 2.96 1.85 11.85
C ILE A 100 1.68 2.61 12.19
N ILE A 101 1.55 3.82 11.66
CA ILE A 101 0.42 4.72 11.83
C ILE A 101 -0.29 4.83 10.49
N VAL A 102 -1.54 4.38 10.43
CA VAL A 102 -2.38 4.49 9.24
C VAL A 102 -3.13 5.82 9.31
N ALA A 103 -2.86 6.71 8.34
CA ALA A 103 -3.42 8.04 8.22
C ALA A 103 -4.11 8.21 6.85
N THR A 104 -4.81 7.18 6.39
CA THR A 104 -5.67 7.22 5.21
C THR A 104 -6.97 7.98 5.50
N ASP A 105 -7.76 8.29 4.47
CA ASP A 105 -8.99 9.05 4.66
C ASP A 105 -9.93 8.33 5.66
N ALA A 106 -10.62 9.11 6.49
CA ALA A 106 -11.51 8.62 7.54
C ALA A 106 -12.91 8.33 6.98
N ASP A 107 -12.96 7.52 5.92
CA ASP A 107 -14.19 7.12 5.23
C ASP A 107 -14.17 5.62 4.91
N LEU A 108 -15.34 5.05 4.67
CA LEU A 108 -15.52 3.66 4.29
C LEU A 108 -15.81 3.58 2.78
N SER A 109 -14.85 4.00 1.95
CA SER A 109 -14.95 3.82 0.50
C SER A 109 -14.58 2.36 0.15
N LEU A 110 -15.58 1.48 0.26
CA LEU A 110 -15.63 0.16 -0.39
C LEU A 110 -16.26 0.28 -1.77
#